data_AF-A0A3B7DE21-F1
#
_entry.id   AF-A0A3B7DE21-F1
#
_cell.length_a   1.000
_cell.length_b   1.000
_cell.length_c   1.000
_cell.angle_alpha   90.00
_cell.angle_beta   90.00
_cell.angle_gamma   90.00
#
_symmetry.space_group_name_H-M   'P 1'
#
loop_
_entity.id
_entity.type
_entity.pdbx_description
1 polymer ?
#
loop_
_entity_poly.entity_id
_entity_poly.type
_entity_poly.pdbx_seq_one_letter_code
_entity_poly.pdbx_strand_id
1 'polypeptide(L)'
;MLVGMITLTAYTGPVFVAASVVLVQVLIALAPSAVDPSGRSIRSPHFIAALSAGSVATAIALFPGLLDGAAGSSPDVVGATDTGMLAGIMPAIAVGVFVSLVAQMLRTDGRADLVPSTAYAVTLGVFAALTTGWIGATQSLGGPEVVAVGGAGVAAGLVVWLIPMDRYVAASAAIVAGAAGGATVASTVDSPMTWVFGIAVGSAAALFAVLGQVLGRAWSRGRTHAAAGWGFPGAMSIALAAPLVYVGGQLIGAPGL
;
A
#
# COMPACT_ATOMS: atom_id res chain seq x y z
N MET A 1 8.86 -1.23 -12.08
CA MET A 1 9.95 -0.44 -11.46
C MET A 1 9.76 -0.27 -9.96
N LEU A 2 8.67 0.35 -9.46
CA LEU A 2 8.44 0.53 -8.00
C LEU A 2 8.51 -0.78 -7.21
N VAL A 3 7.85 -1.84 -7.69
CA VAL A 3 7.91 -3.17 -7.06
C VAL A 3 9.32 -3.71 -6.98
N GLY A 4 10.06 -3.67 -8.10
CA GLY A 4 11.45 -4.13 -8.14
C GLY A 4 12.37 -3.34 -7.21
N MET A 5 12.13 -2.03 -7.05
CA MET A 5 12.83 -1.21 -6.07
C MET A 5 12.53 -1.66 -4.63
N ILE A 6 11.25 -1.87 -4.28
CA ILE A 6 10.83 -2.37 -2.96
C ILE A 6 11.48 -3.73 -2.68
N THR A 7 11.40 -4.66 -3.62
CA THR A 7 12.01 -5.99 -3.50
C THR A 7 13.53 -5.91 -3.34
N LEU A 8 14.22 -5.07 -4.11
CA LEU A 8 15.67 -4.88 -3.97
C LEU A 8 16.02 -4.29 -2.60
N THR A 9 15.27 -3.28 -2.15
CA THR A 9 15.51 -2.65 -0.85
C THR A 9 15.23 -3.60 0.33
N ALA A 10 14.36 -4.59 0.15
CA ALA A 10 14.08 -5.59 1.18
C ALA A 10 15.34 -6.39 1.58
N TYR A 11 16.20 -6.70 0.61
CA TYR A 11 17.47 -7.39 0.87
C TYR A 11 18.56 -6.50 1.49
N THR A 12 18.40 -5.18 1.44
CA THR A 12 19.36 -4.22 2.03
C THR A 12 19.02 -3.79 3.45
N GLY A 13 17.76 -3.94 3.86
CA GLY A 13 17.28 -3.64 5.21
C GLY A 13 16.02 -2.78 5.24
N PRO A 14 15.29 -2.76 6.38
CA PRO A 14 13.95 -2.18 6.49
C PRO A 14 13.93 -0.65 6.27
N VAL A 15 15.02 0.05 6.56
CA VAL A 15 15.13 1.51 6.36
C VAL A 15 15.07 1.87 4.86
N PHE A 16 15.69 1.06 4.00
CA PHE A 16 15.65 1.29 2.55
C PHE A 16 14.26 0.98 1.97
N VAL A 17 13.57 -0.02 2.52
CA VAL A 17 12.16 -0.32 2.18
C VAL A 17 11.27 0.86 2.56
N ALA A 18 11.49 1.46 3.73
CA ALA A 18 10.77 2.66 4.14
C ALA A 18 11.00 3.83 3.18
N ALA A 19 12.22 4.05 2.68
CA ALA A 19 12.48 5.08 1.67
C ALA A 19 11.69 4.83 0.38
N SER A 20 11.66 3.58 -0.10
CA SER A 20 10.85 3.16 -1.25
C SER A 20 9.35 3.38 -1.01
N VAL A 21 8.86 3.06 0.19
CA VAL A 21 7.47 3.25 0.59
C VAL A 21 7.11 4.73 0.69
N VAL A 22 7.97 5.58 1.24
CA VAL A 22 7.77 7.04 1.27
C VAL A 22 7.65 7.60 -0.15
N LEU A 23 8.44 7.12 -1.11
CA LEU A 23 8.27 7.52 -2.51
C LEU A 23 6.86 7.17 -3.04
N VAL A 24 6.34 5.99 -2.72
CA VAL A 24 4.98 5.59 -3.09
C VAL A 24 3.93 6.46 -2.40
N GLN A 25 4.11 6.79 -1.12
CA GLN A 25 3.24 7.70 -0.37
C GLN A 25 3.23 9.11 -0.96
N VAL A 26 4.38 9.62 -1.41
CA VAL A 26 4.48 10.91 -2.11
C VAL A 26 3.70 10.86 -3.43
N LEU A 27 3.83 9.78 -4.21
CA LEU A 27 3.05 9.61 -5.45
C LEU A 27 1.53 9.55 -5.19
N ILE A 28 1.10 9.00 -4.05
CA ILE A 28 -0.30 8.99 -3.61
C ILE A 28 -0.73 10.39 -3.12
N ALA A 29 0.13 11.10 -2.39
CA ALA A 29 -0.15 12.44 -1.91
C ALA A 29 -0.22 13.47 -3.05
N LEU A 30 0.55 13.25 -4.12
CA LEU A 30 0.49 13.99 -5.39
C LEU A 30 -0.67 13.55 -6.29
N ALA A 31 -1.67 12.86 -5.73
CA ALA A 31 -2.86 12.48 -6.45
C ALA A 31 -3.53 13.69 -7.14
N PRO A 32 -4.31 13.42 -8.20
CA PRO A 32 -5.26 14.38 -8.75
C PRO A 32 -6.00 15.22 -7.69
N SER A 33 -6.46 16.43 -8.01
CA SER A 33 -7.52 17.06 -7.21
C SER A 33 -8.86 16.37 -7.49
N ALA A 34 -9.73 16.28 -6.48
CA ALA A 34 -11.10 15.81 -6.65
C ALA A 34 -11.89 16.72 -7.60
N VAL A 35 -12.90 16.17 -8.28
CA VAL A 35 -13.77 16.89 -9.23
C VAL A 35 -15.20 16.79 -8.74
N ASP A 36 -15.90 17.92 -8.71
CA ASP A 36 -17.32 18.04 -8.36
C ASP A 36 -18.22 17.49 -9.50
N PRO A 37 -19.50 17.11 -9.29
CA PRO A 37 -20.39 16.67 -10.37
C PRO A 37 -20.57 17.69 -11.51
N SER A 38 -20.30 18.97 -11.23
CA SER A 38 -20.25 20.05 -12.23
C SER A 38 -18.96 20.08 -13.08
N GLY A 39 -18.02 19.16 -12.84
CA GLY A 39 -16.73 19.10 -13.55
C GLY A 39 -15.67 20.08 -13.02
N ARG A 40 -15.94 20.79 -11.91
CA ARG A 40 -15.01 21.76 -11.31
C ARG A 40 -14.01 21.08 -10.39
N SER A 41 -12.75 21.49 -10.46
CA SER A 41 -11.70 21.02 -9.54
C SER A 41 -11.97 21.53 -8.14
N ILE A 42 -12.08 20.62 -7.17
CA ILE A 42 -12.19 20.93 -5.75
C ILE A 42 -10.78 21.17 -5.21
N ARG A 43 -10.53 22.38 -4.71
CA ARG A 43 -9.26 22.72 -4.06
C ARG A 43 -9.22 22.09 -2.66
N SER A 44 -8.55 20.94 -2.55
CA SER A 44 -8.43 20.19 -1.30
C SER A 44 -6.98 20.15 -0.82
N PRO A 45 -6.68 20.49 0.45
CA PRO A 45 -5.34 20.37 1.05
C PRO A 45 -5.01 18.90 1.40
N HIS A 46 -5.23 17.97 0.46
CA HIS A 46 -5.10 16.53 0.68
C HIS A 46 -3.66 16.05 0.78
N PHE A 47 -2.71 16.76 0.17
CA PHE A 47 -1.29 16.38 0.18
C PHE A 47 -0.74 16.21 1.60
N ILE A 48 -0.96 17.22 2.47
CA ILE A 48 -0.43 17.21 3.85
C ILE A 48 -1.07 16.09 4.66
N ALA A 49 -2.39 15.92 4.55
CA ALA A 49 -3.10 14.86 5.26
C ALA A 49 -2.62 13.47 4.83
N ALA A 50 -2.52 13.21 3.53
CA ALA A 50 -2.06 11.92 3.01
C ALA A 50 -0.60 11.63 3.37
N LEU A 51 0.28 12.63 3.25
CA LEU A 51 1.69 12.49 3.61
C LEU A 51 1.87 12.28 5.12
N SER A 52 1.12 12.98 5.97
CA SER A 52 1.17 12.79 7.42
C SER A 52 0.71 11.39 7.84
N ALA A 53 -0.39 10.89 7.24
CA ALA A 53 -0.88 9.54 7.52
C ALA A 53 0.15 8.48 7.12
N GLY A 54 0.72 8.61 5.91
CA GLY A 54 1.79 7.74 5.44
C GLY A 54 3.04 7.79 6.33
N SER A 55 3.47 8.98 6.75
CA SER A 55 4.66 9.18 7.57
C SER A 55 4.51 8.57 8.96
N VAL A 56 3.36 8.76 9.60
CA VAL A 56 3.05 8.14 10.91
C VAL A 56 2.98 6.62 10.78
N ALA A 57 2.31 6.11 9.74
CA ALA A 57 2.27 4.67 9.48
C ALA A 57 3.68 4.10 9.31
N THR A 58 4.56 4.79 8.55
CA THR A 58 5.93 4.35 8.28
C THR A 58 6.78 4.37 9.56
N ALA A 59 6.63 5.41 10.40
CA ALA A 59 7.34 5.52 11.66
C ALA A 59 6.96 4.39 12.63
N ILE A 60 5.66 4.10 12.77
CA ILE A 60 5.18 3.02 13.64
C ILE A 60 5.60 1.65 13.09
N ALA A 61 5.56 1.46 11.77
CA ALA A 61 6.03 0.22 11.14
C ALA A 61 7.54 0.00 11.34
N LEU A 62 8.36 1.06 11.34
CA LEU A 62 9.80 0.92 11.61
C LEU A 62 10.12 0.74 13.09
N PHE A 63 9.35 1.37 13.97
CA PHE A 63 9.59 1.41 15.41
C PHE A 63 8.30 1.05 16.16
N PRO A 64 7.89 -0.23 16.18
CA PRO A 64 6.66 -0.65 16.86
C PRO A 64 6.68 -0.32 18.36
N GLY A 65 7.86 -0.26 18.99
CA GLY A 65 8.03 0.17 20.38
C GLY A 65 7.66 1.62 20.68
N LEU A 66 7.32 2.44 19.67
CA LEU A 66 6.66 3.74 19.89
C LEU A 66 5.26 3.59 20.48
N LEU A 67 4.66 2.40 20.40
CA LEU A 67 3.38 2.06 21.00
C LEU A 67 3.53 1.44 22.40
N ASP A 68 4.76 1.17 22.85
CA ASP A 68 5.01 0.71 24.20
C ASP A 68 4.68 1.85 25.17
N GLY A 69 3.75 1.61 26.08
CA GLY A 69 3.38 2.57 27.12
C GLY A 69 4.57 2.92 28.02
N ALA A 70 4.43 4.01 28.78
CA ALA A 70 5.44 4.39 29.77
C ALA A 70 5.74 3.23 30.74
N ALA A 71 7.00 3.09 31.16
CA ALA A 71 7.45 2.03 32.06
C ALA A 71 6.51 1.89 33.27
N GLY A 72 5.71 0.82 33.30
CA GLY A 72 4.69 0.58 34.33
C GLY A 72 3.31 0.13 33.82
N SER A 73 3.01 0.21 32.52
CA SER A 73 1.83 -0.44 31.93
C SER A 73 2.06 -1.94 31.76
N SER A 74 1.09 -2.79 32.18
CA SER A 74 1.29 -4.24 32.35
C SER A 74 1.60 -4.99 31.04
N PRO A 75 2.30 -6.14 31.13
CA PRO A 75 2.81 -6.88 29.96
C PRO A 75 1.76 -7.78 29.26
N ASP A 76 0.48 -7.67 29.57
CA ASP A 76 -0.56 -8.57 29.00
C ASP A 76 -1.02 -8.17 27.58
N VAL A 77 -0.46 -7.10 27.00
CA VAL A 77 -0.72 -6.68 25.60
C VAL A 77 0.42 -7.10 24.66
N VAL A 78 1.25 -8.05 25.06
CA VAL A 78 2.40 -8.53 24.25
C VAL A 78 1.98 -9.30 22.99
N GLY A 79 0.71 -9.70 22.86
CA GLY A 79 0.20 -10.34 21.62
C GLY A 79 -0.19 -9.38 20.49
N ALA A 80 -0.31 -8.06 20.74
CA ALA A 80 -0.74 -7.10 19.72
C ALA A 80 0.44 -6.39 19.00
N THR A 81 1.61 -6.36 19.64
CA THR A 81 2.84 -5.74 19.14
C THR A 81 3.58 -6.59 18.10
N ASP A 82 3.31 -7.89 18.03
CA ASP A 82 3.85 -8.79 16.99
C ASP A 82 3.27 -8.50 15.59
N THR A 83 2.19 -7.71 15.50
CA THR A 83 1.58 -7.28 14.24
C THR A 83 1.71 -5.77 14.01
N GLY A 84 2.95 -5.26 13.94
CA GLY A 84 3.27 -3.83 13.78
C GLY A 84 2.54 -3.10 12.65
N MET A 85 2.09 -3.78 11.58
CA MET A 85 1.27 -3.17 10.53
C MET A 85 -0.15 -2.84 11.01
N LEU A 86 -0.84 -3.80 11.65
CA LEU A 86 -2.23 -3.58 12.11
C LEU A 86 -2.26 -2.56 13.26
N ALA A 87 -1.25 -2.60 14.13
CA ALA A 87 -1.08 -1.62 15.21
C ALA A 87 -0.77 -0.21 14.67
N GLY A 88 -0.09 -0.07 13.52
CA GLY A 88 0.28 1.21 12.93
C GLY A 88 -0.78 1.85 12.01
N ILE A 89 -1.63 1.06 11.35
CA ILE A 89 -2.66 1.58 10.43
C ILE A 89 -3.70 2.41 11.18
N MET A 90 -4.16 1.95 12.35
CA MET A 90 -5.21 2.64 13.11
C MET A 90 -4.79 4.05 13.60
N PRO A 91 -3.64 4.23 14.26
CA PRO A 91 -3.12 5.56 14.61
C PRO A 91 -2.84 6.44 13.38
N ALA A 92 -2.32 5.86 12.30
CA ALA A 92 -2.05 6.60 11.07
C ALA A 92 -3.32 7.17 10.43
N ILE A 93 -4.40 6.38 10.39
CA ILE A 93 -5.71 6.84 9.91
C ILE A 93 -6.24 7.94 10.85
N ALA A 94 -6.13 7.77 12.17
CA ALA A 94 -6.57 8.79 13.13
C ALA A 94 -5.83 10.13 12.94
N VAL A 95 -4.51 10.11 12.73
CA VAL A 95 -3.73 11.32 12.43
C VAL A 95 -4.13 11.91 11.08
N GLY A 96 -4.30 11.09 10.04
CA GLY A 96 -4.76 11.54 8.73
C GLY A 96 -6.12 12.24 8.79
N VAL A 97 -7.07 11.67 9.54
CA VAL A 97 -8.38 12.28 9.81
C VAL A 97 -8.21 13.58 10.57
N PHE A 98 -7.45 13.60 11.66
CA PHE A 98 -7.22 14.81 12.47
C PHE A 98 -6.62 15.95 11.64
N VAL A 99 -5.55 15.68 10.89
CA VAL A 99 -4.89 16.66 10.01
C VAL A 99 -5.85 17.13 8.92
N SER A 100 -6.67 16.25 8.36
CA SER A 100 -7.69 16.64 7.37
C SER A 100 -8.76 17.57 7.95
N LEU A 101 -9.15 17.38 9.21
CA LEU A 101 -10.10 18.23 9.92
C LEU A 101 -9.48 19.59 10.25
N VAL A 102 -8.25 19.61 10.75
CA VAL A 102 -7.49 20.85 11.01
C VAL A 102 -7.30 21.65 9.71
N ALA A 103 -6.92 20.99 8.63
CA ALA A 103 -6.74 21.64 7.32
C ALA A 103 -8.06 22.24 6.79
N GLN A 104 -9.20 21.64 7.10
CA GLN A 104 -10.52 22.22 6.78
C GLN A 104 -10.89 23.38 7.71
N MET A 105 -10.58 23.30 9.01
CA MET A 105 -10.82 24.39 9.97
C MET A 105 -10.02 25.65 9.61
N LEU A 106 -8.81 25.48 9.08
CA LEU A 106 -7.95 26.56 8.61
C LEU A 106 -8.31 27.06 7.20
N ARG A 107 -9.25 26.42 6.50
CA ARG A 107 -9.62 26.81 5.14
C ARG A 107 -10.48 28.07 5.17
N THR A 108 -9.97 29.13 4.56
CA THR A 108 -10.66 30.42 4.39
C THR A 108 -11.63 30.42 3.20
N ASP A 109 -11.46 29.49 2.26
CA ASP A 109 -12.32 29.33 1.09
C ASP A 109 -13.63 28.63 1.47
N GLY A 110 -14.77 29.24 1.13
CA GLY A 110 -16.12 28.87 1.55
C GLY A 110 -16.41 27.37 1.73
N ARG A 111 -17.26 27.06 2.72
CA ARG A 111 -17.56 25.70 3.23
C ARG A 111 -18.31 24.77 2.27
N ALA A 112 -18.49 25.15 1.02
CA ALA A 112 -19.00 24.23 0.01
C ALA A 112 -17.98 23.09 -0.16
N ASP A 113 -18.48 21.85 -0.15
CA ASP A 113 -17.72 20.63 -0.43
C ASP A 113 -16.71 20.17 0.63
N LEU A 114 -16.94 20.53 1.91
CA LEU A 114 -16.13 20.04 3.04
C LEU A 114 -16.10 18.50 3.11
N VAL A 115 -17.28 17.86 3.11
CA VAL A 115 -17.40 16.40 3.25
C VAL A 115 -16.72 15.66 2.08
N PRO A 116 -16.97 16.00 0.79
CA PRO A 116 -16.23 15.41 -0.32
C PRO A 116 -14.71 15.63 -0.23
N SER A 117 -14.27 16.84 0.11
CA SER A 117 -12.84 17.18 0.22
C SER A 117 -12.13 16.39 1.33
N THR A 118 -12.82 16.10 2.42
CA THR A 118 -12.25 15.35 3.54
C THR A 118 -12.31 13.86 3.33
N ALA A 119 -13.42 13.33 2.81
CA ALA A 119 -13.48 11.94 2.35
C ALA A 119 -12.35 11.63 1.35
N TYR A 120 -12.07 12.57 0.44
CA TYR A 120 -10.96 12.48 -0.50
C TYR A 120 -9.59 12.37 0.18
N ALA A 121 -9.28 13.32 1.07
CA ALA A 121 -8.01 13.37 1.79
C ALA A 121 -7.80 12.14 2.68
N VAL A 122 -8.84 11.70 3.38
CA VAL A 122 -8.81 10.51 4.23
C VAL A 122 -8.59 9.26 3.39
N THR A 123 -9.28 9.13 2.25
CA THR A 123 -9.11 7.97 1.37
C THR A 123 -7.68 7.86 0.83
N LEU A 124 -7.07 8.98 0.42
CA LEU A 124 -5.67 9.00 0.03
C LEU A 124 -4.72 8.70 1.20
N GLY A 125 -5.03 9.19 2.40
CA GLY A 125 -4.30 8.86 3.61
C GLY A 125 -4.35 7.37 3.95
N VAL A 126 -5.50 6.72 3.78
CA VAL A 126 -5.65 5.26 3.94
C VAL A 126 -4.76 4.54 2.92
N PHE A 127 -4.82 4.89 1.64
CA PHE A 127 -3.96 4.25 0.64
C PHE A 127 -2.47 4.47 0.91
N ALA A 128 -2.08 5.68 1.33
CA ALA A 128 -0.71 5.96 1.75
C ALA A 128 -0.32 5.09 2.96
N ALA A 129 -1.18 4.95 3.97
CA ALA A 129 -0.91 4.09 5.13
C ALA A 129 -0.79 2.61 4.74
N LEU A 130 -1.63 2.09 3.83
CA LEU A 130 -1.56 0.67 3.42
C LEU A 130 -0.20 0.29 2.84
N THR A 131 0.51 1.21 2.19
CA THR A 131 1.85 0.95 1.62
C THR A 131 2.88 0.47 2.65
N THR A 132 2.68 0.74 3.94
CA THR A 132 3.60 0.30 5.00
C THR A 132 3.55 -1.20 5.24
N GLY A 133 2.56 -1.91 4.68
CA GLY A 133 2.53 -3.37 4.68
C GLY A 133 3.77 -4.00 4.04
N TRP A 134 4.43 -3.31 3.10
CA TRP A 134 5.72 -3.76 2.56
C TRP A 134 6.85 -3.75 3.62
N ILE A 135 6.86 -2.76 4.52
CA ILE A 135 7.82 -2.69 5.64
C ILE A 135 7.50 -3.81 6.63
N GLY A 136 6.24 -3.95 7.03
CA GLY A 136 5.82 -5.02 7.93
C GLY A 136 6.13 -6.41 7.37
N ALA A 137 5.98 -6.62 6.06
CA ALA A 137 6.32 -7.88 5.42
C ALA A 137 7.81 -8.20 5.53
N THR A 138 8.69 -7.21 5.33
CA THR A 138 10.15 -7.41 5.49
C THR A 138 10.60 -7.71 6.92
N GLN A 139 9.80 -7.31 7.91
CA GLN A 139 10.07 -7.58 9.32
C GLN A 139 9.36 -8.84 9.83
N SER A 140 8.52 -9.48 9.02
CA SER A 140 7.84 -10.73 9.37
C SER A 140 8.79 -11.92 9.27
N LEU A 141 8.37 -13.10 9.73
CA LEU A 141 9.21 -14.31 9.75
C LEU A 141 9.75 -14.73 8.37
N GLY A 142 8.99 -14.49 7.30
CA GLY A 142 9.46 -14.74 5.94
C GLY A 142 10.32 -13.62 5.33
N GLY A 143 10.56 -12.54 6.06
CA GLY A 143 11.52 -11.49 5.76
C GLY A 143 11.48 -10.95 4.32
N PRO A 144 12.64 -10.75 3.67
CA PRO A 144 12.71 -10.17 2.32
C PRO A 144 12.16 -11.10 1.23
N GLU A 145 12.10 -12.40 1.51
CA GLU A 145 11.71 -13.44 0.55
C GLU A 145 10.21 -13.40 0.26
N VAL A 146 9.36 -13.10 1.27
CA VAL A 146 7.92 -12.85 1.07
C VAL A 146 7.68 -11.65 0.18
N VAL A 147 8.49 -10.60 0.37
CA VAL A 147 8.44 -9.40 -0.45
C VAL A 147 8.87 -9.69 -1.89
N ALA A 148 9.80 -10.61 -2.10
CA ALA A 148 10.16 -11.10 -3.42
C ALA A 148 9.01 -11.88 -4.08
N VAL A 149 8.36 -12.79 -3.35
CA VAL A 149 7.20 -13.56 -3.82
C VAL A 149 6.04 -12.63 -4.21
N GLY A 150 5.65 -11.74 -3.30
CA GLY A 150 4.60 -10.75 -3.56
C GLY A 150 4.96 -9.81 -4.70
N GLY A 151 6.21 -9.35 -4.74
CA GLY A 151 6.72 -8.47 -5.79
C GLY A 151 6.72 -9.13 -7.18
N ALA A 152 7.14 -10.39 -7.27
CA ALA A 152 7.09 -11.15 -8.52
C ALA A 152 5.65 -11.36 -9.00
N GLY A 153 4.73 -11.65 -8.08
CA GLY A 153 3.30 -11.75 -8.39
C GLY A 153 2.75 -10.45 -8.97
N VAL A 154 3.01 -9.31 -8.31
CA VAL A 154 2.60 -7.99 -8.81
C VAL A 154 3.22 -7.69 -10.17
N ALA A 155 4.52 -7.94 -10.35
CA ALA A 155 5.22 -7.67 -11.59
C ALA A 155 4.64 -8.49 -12.75
N ALA A 156 4.50 -9.81 -12.58
CA ALA A 156 3.95 -10.69 -13.60
C ALA A 156 2.50 -10.34 -13.95
N GLY A 157 1.65 -10.10 -12.94
CA GLY A 157 0.26 -9.71 -13.14
C GLY A 157 0.12 -8.38 -13.87
N LEU A 158 0.93 -7.37 -13.51
CA LEU A 158 0.91 -6.07 -14.18
C LEU A 158 1.44 -6.14 -15.61
N VAL A 159 2.42 -6.99 -15.91
CA VAL A 159 2.90 -7.21 -17.29
C VAL A 159 1.78 -7.78 -18.16
N VAL A 160 1.06 -8.79 -17.68
CA VAL A 160 -0.07 -9.36 -18.41
C VAL A 160 -1.21 -8.36 -18.56
N TRP A 161 -1.43 -7.51 -17.55
CA TRP A 161 -2.45 -6.45 -17.62
C TRP A 161 -2.19 -5.39 -18.71
N LEU A 162 -0.95 -5.26 -19.18
CA LEU A 162 -0.59 -4.37 -20.30
C LEU A 162 -0.97 -4.93 -21.66
N ILE A 163 -1.26 -6.24 -21.77
CA ILE A 163 -1.63 -6.86 -23.04
C ILE A 163 -2.99 -6.31 -23.50
N PRO A 164 -3.12 -5.88 -24.78
CA PRO A 164 -4.37 -5.30 -25.30
C PRO A 164 -5.42 -6.38 -25.61
N MET A 165 -5.90 -7.06 -24.58
CA MET A 165 -6.97 -8.06 -24.65
C MET A 165 -8.24 -7.57 -23.94
N ASP A 166 -9.31 -8.35 -24.04
CA ASP A 166 -10.50 -8.18 -23.21
C ASP A 166 -10.10 -8.08 -21.73
N ARG A 167 -10.70 -7.13 -21.00
CA ARG A 167 -10.28 -6.82 -19.62
C ARG A 167 -10.61 -7.91 -18.63
N TYR A 168 -11.66 -8.71 -18.86
CA TYR A 168 -11.97 -9.87 -18.02
C TYR A 168 -10.93 -10.98 -18.25
N VAL A 169 -10.58 -11.24 -19.50
CA VAL A 169 -9.55 -12.22 -19.85
C VAL A 169 -8.19 -11.76 -19.32
N ALA A 170 -7.81 -10.51 -19.53
CA ALA A 170 -6.56 -9.95 -19.03
C ALA A 170 -6.48 -9.98 -17.50
N ALA A 171 -7.59 -9.75 -16.78
CA ALA A 171 -7.63 -9.86 -15.32
C ALA A 171 -7.37 -11.29 -14.86
N SER A 172 -8.09 -12.26 -15.44
CA SER A 172 -7.89 -13.69 -15.11
C SER A 172 -6.45 -14.15 -15.41
N ALA A 173 -5.93 -13.81 -16.59
CA ALA A 173 -4.56 -14.12 -16.98
C ALA A 173 -3.52 -13.44 -16.09
N ALA A 174 -3.78 -12.21 -15.63
CA ALA A 174 -2.90 -11.49 -14.70
C ALA A 174 -2.82 -12.18 -13.34
N ILE A 175 -3.93 -12.72 -12.83
CA ILE A 175 -3.94 -13.49 -11.58
C ILE A 175 -3.16 -14.79 -11.74
N VAL A 176 -3.35 -15.50 -12.86
CA VAL A 176 -2.61 -16.73 -13.17
C VAL A 176 -1.11 -16.46 -13.33
N ALA A 177 -0.74 -15.38 -14.01
CA ALA A 177 0.65 -14.97 -14.13
C ALA A 177 1.23 -14.54 -12.78
N GLY A 178 0.44 -13.88 -11.93
CA GLY A 178 0.79 -13.56 -10.56
C GLY A 178 1.07 -14.81 -9.72
N ALA A 179 0.20 -15.82 -9.82
CA ALA A 179 0.39 -17.12 -9.18
C ALA A 179 1.69 -17.80 -9.66
N ALA A 180 1.93 -17.82 -10.96
CA ALA A 180 3.14 -18.40 -11.54
C ALA A 180 4.40 -17.64 -11.09
N GLY A 181 4.37 -16.30 -11.09
CA GLY A 181 5.47 -15.45 -10.62
C GLY A 181 5.77 -15.67 -9.14
N GLY A 182 4.74 -15.75 -8.29
CA GLY A 182 4.92 -16.05 -6.88
C GLY A 182 5.43 -17.47 -6.62
N ALA A 183 4.89 -18.46 -7.32
CA ALA A 183 5.29 -19.87 -7.20
C ALA A 183 6.75 -20.09 -7.63
N THR A 184 7.15 -19.49 -8.75
CA THR A 184 8.53 -19.58 -9.26
C THR A 184 9.51 -18.99 -8.26
N VAL A 185 9.26 -17.78 -7.75
CA VAL A 185 10.13 -17.20 -6.72
C VAL A 185 10.16 -18.05 -5.46
N ALA A 186 9.00 -18.47 -4.94
CA ALA A 186 8.94 -19.33 -3.75
C ALA A 186 9.74 -20.63 -3.92
N SER A 187 9.74 -21.23 -5.12
CA SER A 187 10.51 -22.45 -5.41
C SER A 187 12.02 -22.24 -5.59
N THR A 188 12.48 -21.00 -5.77
CA THR A 188 13.89 -20.67 -6.01
C THR A 188 14.62 -20.13 -4.79
N VAL A 189 13.88 -19.76 -3.75
CA VAL A 189 14.45 -19.24 -2.51
C VAL A 189 14.66 -20.40 -1.53
N ASP A 190 15.81 -20.45 -0.88
CA ASP A 190 16.12 -21.41 0.19
C ASP A 190 15.37 -21.05 1.49
N SER A 191 14.05 -21.19 1.46
CA SER A 191 13.11 -20.81 2.52
C SER A 191 12.09 -21.92 2.77
N PRO A 192 11.45 -22.01 3.95
CA PRO A 192 10.33 -22.95 4.16
C PRO A 192 9.08 -22.67 3.29
N MET A 193 9.09 -21.62 2.47
CA MET A 193 7.96 -21.26 1.60
C MET A 193 7.74 -22.29 0.50
N THR A 194 6.52 -22.83 0.43
CA THR A 194 6.13 -23.78 -0.62
C THR A 194 5.69 -23.06 -1.90
N TRP A 195 5.68 -23.79 -3.03
CA TRP A 195 5.07 -23.27 -4.27
C TRP A 195 3.58 -22.93 -4.09
N VAL A 196 2.86 -23.66 -3.21
CA VAL A 196 1.45 -23.38 -2.88
C VAL A 196 1.30 -22.03 -2.18
N PHE A 197 2.20 -21.73 -1.24
CA PHE A 197 2.28 -20.41 -0.63
C PHE A 197 2.53 -19.32 -1.68
N GLY A 198 3.49 -19.56 -2.59
CA GLY A 198 3.78 -18.66 -3.71
C GLY A 198 2.58 -18.38 -4.61
N ILE A 199 1.79 -19.41 -4.93
CA ILE A 199 0.54 -19.27 -5.69
C ILE A 199 -0.45 -18.37 -4.93
N ALA A 200 -0.68 -18.64 -3.65
CA ALA A 200 -1.67 -17.91 -2.86
C ALA A 200 -1.30 -16.42 -2.72
N VAL A 201 -0.08 -16.12 -2.29
CA VAL A 201 0.38 -14.74 -2.11
C VAL A 201 0.54 -14.03 -3.45
N GLY A 202 1.11 -14.71 -4.46
CA GLY A 202 1.32 -14.14 -5.79
C GLY A 202 0.01 -13.80 -6.52
N SER A 203 -0.98 -14.70 -6.47
CA SER A 203 -2.31 -14.46 -7.08
C SER A 203 -3.06 -13.33 -6.38
N ALA A 204 -3.04 -13.29 -5.05
CA ALA A 204 -3.66 -12.22 -4.27
C ALA A 204 -2.99 -10.86 -4.56
N ALA A 205 -1.66 -10.79 -4.50
CA ALA A 205 -0.94 -9.56 -4.77
C ALA A 205 -1.19 -9.04 -6.21
N ALA A 206 -1.25 -9.94 -7.20
CA ALA A 206 -1.57 -9.58 -8.58
C ALA A 206 -3.02 -9.07 -8.75
N LEU A 207 -4.00 -9.73 -8.13
CA LEU A 207 -5.40 -9.28 -8.16
C LEU A 207 -5.53 -7.85 -7.63
N PHE A 208 -4.98 -7.59 -6.43
CA PHE A 208 -5.07 -6.29 -5.79
C PHE A 208 -4.25 -5.21 -6.52
N ALA A 209 -3.12 -5.58 -7.13
CA ALA A 209 -2.38 -4.67 -8.00
C ALA A 209 -3.18 -4.28 -9.26
N VAL A 210 -3.85 -5.23 -9.91
CA VAL A 210 -4.72 -4.95 -11.06
C VAL A 210 -5.90 -4.06 -10.65
N LEU A 211 -6.53 -4.33 -9.50
CA LEU A 211 -7.56 -3.45 -8.93
C LEU A 211 -7.03 -2.04 -8.67
N GLY A 212 -5.80 -1.92 -8.16
CA GLY A 212 -5.14 -0.63 -7.97
C GLY A 212 -4.88 0.13 -9.27
N GLN A 213 -4.50 -0.57 -10.35
CA GLN A 213 -4.42 0.03 -11.68
C GLN A 213 -5.79 0.53 -12.16
N VAL A 214 -6.83 -0.30 -12.03
CA VAL A 214 -8.19 0.06 -12.46
C VAL A 214 -8.69 1.28 -11.70
N LEU A 215 -8.56 1.25 -10.37
CA LEU A 215 -8.97 2.34 -9.49
C LEU A 215 -8.20 3.62 -9.79
N GLY A 216 -6.86 3.57 -9.84
CA GLY A 216 -6.03 4.75 -10.10
C GLY A 216 -6.24 5.32 -11.50
N ARG A 217 -6.49 4.49 -12.52
CA ARG A 217 -6.87 4.95 -13.86
C ARG A 217 -8.26 5.58 -13.87
N ALA A 218 -9.24 4.96 -13.23
CA ALA A 218 -10.59 5.51 -13.13
C ALA A 218 -10.58 6.88 -12.43
N TRP A 219 -9.81 7.00 -11.36
CA TRP A 219 -9.61 8.23 -10.60
C TRP A 219 -8.94 9.35 -11.41
N SER A 220 -8.09 8.99 -12.38
CA SER A 220 -7.39 9.93 -13.25
C SER A 220 -8.10 10.21 -14.59
N ARG A 221 -9.23 9.55 -14.88
CA ARG A 221 -10.00 9.76 -16.13
C ARG A 221 -10.54 11.20 -16.22
N GLY A 222 -10.55 11.73 -17.44
CA GLY A 222 -11.17 13.02 -17.76
C GLY A 222 -10.27 14.25 -17.57
N ARG A 223 -8.95 14.09 -17.39
CA ARG A 223 -8.03 15.22 -17.20
C ARG A 223 -7.18 15.52 -18.43
N THR A 224 -6.96 16.80 -18.68
CA THR A 224 -6.29 17.35 -19.88
C THR A 224 -4.77 17.27 -19.84
N HIS A 225 -4.16 17.13 -18.66
CA HIS A 225 -2.69 17.10 -18.50
C HIS A 225 -2.20 15.74 -17.99
N ALA A 226 -1.55 14.97 -18.86
CA ALA A 226 -1.01 13.64 -18.56
C ALA A 226 0.02 13.63 -17.41
N ALA A 227 0.76 14.72 -17.23
CA ALA A 227 1.77 14.87 -16.18
C ALA A 227 1.16 14.89 -14.76
N ALA A 228 -0.09 15.35 -14.61
CA ALA A 228 -0.73 15.52 -13.29
C ALA A 228 -1.20 14.21 -12.65
N GLY A 229 -1.12 13.07 -13.35
CA GLY A 229 -1.49 11.74 -12.84
C GLY A 229 -0.37 10.71 -13.02
N TRP A 230 0.84 11.15 -13.35
CA TRP A 230 1.95 10.26 -13.67
C TRP A 230 2.36 9.49 -12.41
N GLY A 231 2.40 8.16 -12.51
CA GLY A 231 2.75 7.28 -11.39
C GLY A 231 1.63 6.93 -10.41
N PHE A 232 0.54 7.71 -10.33
CA PHE A 232 -0.55 7.45 -9.36
C PHE A 232 -1.21 6.06 -9.52
N PRO A 233 -1.59 5.58 -10.73
CA PRO A 233 -2.12 4.22 -10.87
C PRO A 233 -1.12 3.14 -10.46
N GLY A 234 0.18 3.37 -10.71
CA GLY A 234 1.25 2.51 -10.24
C GLY A 234 1.31 2.46 -8.72
N ALA A 235 1.33 3.63 -8.06
CA ALA A 235 1.37 3.74 -6.61
C ALA A 235 0.15 3.08 -5.94
N MET A 236 -1.04 3.23 -6.51
CA MET A 236 -2.26 2.56 -6.07
C MET A 236 -2.17 1.03 -6.15
N SER A 237 -1.48 0.51 -7.17
CA SER A 237 -1.24 -0.94 -7.31
C SER A 237 -0.34 -1.46 -6.19
N ILE A 238 0.70 -0.70 -5.84
CA ILE A 238 1.61 -1.03 -4.73
C ILE A 238 0.88 -0.95 -3.39
N ALA A 239 0.09 0.10 -3.18
CA ALA A 239 -0.66 0.32 -1.94
C ALA A 239 -1.65 -0.80 -1.66
N LEU A 240 -2.42 -1.24 -2.67
CA LEU A 240 -3.39 -2.30 -2.48
C LEU A 240 -2.77 -3.69 -2.37
N ALA A 241 -1.61 -3.93 -2.97
CA ALA A 241 -0.92 -5.22 -2.83
C ALA A 241 -0.22 -5.37 -1.46
N ALA A 242 0.19 -4.27 -0.83
CA ALA A 242 0.97 -4.26 0.42
C ALA A 242 0.37 -5.09 1.57
N PRO A 243 -0.95 -5.02 1.88
CA PRO A 243 -1.53 -5.82 2.97
C PRO A 243 -1.51 -7.31 2.69
N LEU A 244 -1.64 -7.73 1.43
CA LEU A 244 -1.65 -9.14 1.07
C LEU A 244 -0.26 -9.75 1.22
N VAL A 245 0.78 -8.98 0.89
CA VAL A 245 2.17 -9.40 1.10
C VAL A 245 2.51 -9.46 2.59
N TYR A 246 2.03 -8.50 3.38
CA TYR A 246 2.16 -8.55 4.83
C TYR A 246 1.47 -9.79 5.43
N VAL A 247 0.21 -10.04 5.08
CA VAL A 247 -0.53 -11.23 5.54
C VAL A 247 0.20 -12.51 5.12
N GLY A 248 0.74 -12.57 3.91
CA GLY A 248 1.61 -13.66 3.48
C GLY A 248 2.79 -13.89 4.43
N GLY A 249 3.45 -12.81 4.87
CA GLY A 249 4.58 -12.92 5.80
C GLY A 249 4.20 -13.39 7.20
N GLN A 250 2.97 -13.09 7.64
CA GLN A 250 2.44 -13.56 8.92
C GLN A 250 2.02 -15.03 8.87
N LEU A 251 1.52 -15.52 7.72
CA LEU A 251 1.09 -16.91 7.56
C LEU A 251 2.23 -17.94 7.65
N ILE A 252 3.48 -17.53 7.43
CA ILE A 252 4.66 -18.39 7.60
C ILE A 252 4.88 -18.76 9.08
N GLY A 253 4.42 -17.92 10.01
CA GLY A 253 4.51 -18.17 11.45
C GLY A 253 3.36 -18.99 12.03
N ALA A 254 2.32 -19.27 11.25
CA ALA A 254 1.14 -19.96 11.74
C ALA A 254 1.39 -21.50 11.77
N PRO A 255 1.33 -22.15 12.94
CA PRO A 255 1.51 -23.60 13.02
C PRO A 255 0.35 -24.32 12.31
N GLY A 256 0.64 -25.07 11.26
CA GLY A 256 -0.35 -25.92 10.56
C GLY A 256 -0.37 -25.86 9.03
N LEU A 257 0.58 -25.14 8.40
CA LEU A 257 0.87 -25.24 6.97
C LEU A 257 2.23 -25.91 6.74
#